data_AF-A0A1X7VA30-F1
#
_entry.id   AF-A0A1X7VA30-F1
#
_cell.length_a   1.000
_cell.length_b   1.000
_cell.length_c   1.000
_cell.angle_alpha   90.00
_cell.angle_beta   90.00
_cell.angle_gamma   90.00
#
_symmetry.space_group_name_H-M   'P 1'
#
loop_
_entity.id
_entity.type
_entity.pdbx_description
1 polymer ?
#
loop_
_entity_poly.entity_id
_entity_poly.type
_entity_poly.pdbx_seq_one_letter_code
_entity_poly.pdbx_strand_id
1 'polypeptide(L)'
;MTKRHEIVTIDGSDEEKERHEEENPVTKWIEFKKERLTMQGRQVISKGKWLVDKHVSFAQIFIQEKFKTFNSLKCTQYETKQLTHLENMLQIIHIGSNHWAIIFTIGSTEETVKLYDSLYTSIGSETITIIASLFRFPTPSFTVEVMNEGRQVGFQDCGLYAISFVTSLAYGEDPTIIKYEDQEMRNHLLECFEIKELSPFPSKKR
;
A
#
# COMPACT_ATOMS: atom_id res chain seq x y z
N MET A 1 32.92 53.31 -37.94
CA MET A 1 33.36 51.90 -37.97
C MET A 1 34.56 51.73 -37.07
N THR A 2 34.40 51.23 -35.85
CA THR A 2 35.48 50.54 -35.11
C THR A 2 34.85 49.66 -34.03
N LYS A 3 35.14 48.36 -34.08
CA LYS A 3 34.66 47.30 -33.15
C LYS A 3 35.33 47.44 -31.79
N ARG A 4 34.58 47.23 -30.69
CA ARG A 4 35.14 46.88 -29.38
C ARG A 4 35.15 45.36 -29.23
N HIS A 5 36.32 44.81 -28.89
CA HIS A 5 36.51 43.43 -28.44
C HIS A 5 36.68 43.47 -26.92
N GLU A 6 36.01 42.57 -26.21
CA GLU A 6 36.33 42.26 -24.82
C GLU A 6 36.70 40.78 -24.73
N ILE A 7 37.78 40.52 -24.01
CA ILE A 7 38.46 39.24 -23.84
C ILE A 7 37.81 38.52 -22.66
N VAL A 8 37.44 37.25 -22.85
CA VAL A 8 36.96 36.38 -21.77
C VAL A 8 38.12 35.49 -21.34
N THR A 9 38.53 35.60 -20.08
CA THR A 9 39.40 34.64 -19.40
C THR A 9 38.57 33.56 -18.72
N ILE A 10 38.90 32.31 -18.99
CA ILE A 10 38.36 31.13 -18.32
C ILE A 10 39.47 30.64 -17.40
N ASP A 11 39.26 30.71 -16.09
CA ASP A 11 40.08 29.98 -15.13
C ASP A 11 39.23 29.67 -13.90
N GLY A 12 39.19 28.40 -13.52
CA GLY A 12 38.40 27.90 -12.40
C GLY A 12 38.24 26.39 -12.47
N SER A 13 39.33 25.70 -12.15
CA SER A 13 39.45 24.26 -11.91
C SER A 13 38.23 23.62 -11.25
N ASP A 14 37.63 22.66 -11.96
CA ASP A 14 36.69 21.67 -11.43
C ASP A 14 37.45 20.68 -10.54
N GLU A 15 37.40 20.90 -9.22
CA GLU A 15 37.46 19.80 -8.25
C GLU A 15 36.02 19.45 -7.87
N GLU A 16 35.46 18.45 -8.57
CA GLU A 16 34.24 17.75 -8.14
C GLU A 16 34.51 17.09 -6.78
N LYS A 17 34.20 17.81 -5.69
CA LYS A 17 33.91 17.18 -4.41
C LYS A 17 32.58 16.45 -4.56
N GLU A 18 32.65 15.15 -4.81
CA GLU A 18 31.58 14.21 -4.53
C GLU A 18 31.12 14.43 -3.07
N ARG A 19 30.03 15.17 -2.91
CA ARG A 19 29.27 15.21 -1.67
C ARG A 19 28.56 13.88 -1.54
N HIS A 20 29.23 12.92 -0.90
CA HIS A 20 28.50 11.91 -0.17
C HIS A 20 27.70 12.62 0.93
N GLU A 21 26.43 12.90 0.66
CA GLU A 21 25.46 13.22 1.70
C GLU A 21 25.35 12.00 2.61
N GLU A 22 26.13 11.97 3.70
CA GLU A 22 25.83 11.13 4.85
C GLU A 22 24.47 11.58 5.42
N GLU A 23 23.39 10.94 4.97
CA GLU A 23 22.05 11.16 5.48
C GLU A 23 22.01 10.91 7.00
N ASN A 24 21.53 11.92 7.74
CA ASN A 24 21.50 11.94 9.19
C ASN A 24 20.73 10.73 9.80
N PRO A 25 21.42 9.81 10.53
CA PRO A 25 20.83 8.59 11.08
C PRO A 25 19.76 8.80 12.17
N VAL A 26 19.51 10.03 12.62
CA VAL A 26 18.58 10.36 13.72
C VAL A 26 17.08 10.33 13.31
N THR A 27 16.75 10.24 12.02
CA THR A 27 15.36 10.32 11.53
C THR A 27 14.74 8.98 11.08
N LYS A 28 15.54 7.92 10.98
CA LYS A 28 15.10 6.59 10.53
C LYS A 28 14.39 5.83 11.67
N TRP A 29 13.25 5.20 11.37
CA TRP A 29 12.58 4.29 12.31
C TRP A 29 12.83 2.84 11.93
N ILE A 30 12.46 2.44 10.71
CA ILE A 30 12.59 1.05 10.26
C ILE A 30 12.90 0.94 8.78
N GLU A 31 13.64 -0.11 8.42
CA GLU A 31 13.97 -0.48 7.06
C GLU A 31 13.74 -1.97 6.84
N PHE A 32 13.14 -2.29 5.69
CA PHE A 32 12.94 -3.64 5.23
C PHE A 32 13.04 -3.70 3.70
N LYS A 33 13.93 -4.55 3.20
CA LYS A 33 14.33 -4.58 1.78
C LYS A 33 14.73 -3.19 1.29
N LYS A 34 14.03 -2.64 0.30
CA LYS A 34 14.30 -1.32 -0.31
C LYS A 34 13.44 -0.20 0.29
N GLU A 35 12.50 -0.53 1.19
CA GLU A 35 11.60 0.44 1.79
C GLU A 35 12.09 0.92 3.16
N ARG A 36 11.79 2.18 3.47
CA ARG A 36 12.21 2.85 4.70
C ARG A 36 11.08 3.73 5.25
N LEU A 37 10.86 3.64 6.56
CA LEU A 37 9.99 4.55 7.31
C LEU A 37 10.82 5.34 8.33
N THR A 38 10.44 6.61 8.49
CA THR A 38 11.06 7.53 9.45
C THR A 38 10.29 7.55 10.77
N MET A 39 10.86 8.20 11.78
CA MET A 39 10.17 8.45 13.05
C MET A 39 8.87 9.26 12.88
N GLN A 40 8.76 10.06 11.82
CA GLN A 40 7.51 10.76 11.47
C GLN A 40 6.45 9.76 11.00
N GLY A 41 6.82 8.74 10.22
CA GLY A 41 5.93 7.64 9.86
C GLY A 41 5.44 6.87 11.08
N ARG A 42 6.32 6.60 12.06
CA ARG A 42 5.92 6.02 13.35
C ARG A 42 4.84 6.84 14.04
N GLN A 43 5.02 8.17 14.08
CA GLN A 43 4.07 9.08 14.71
C GLN A 43 2.74 9.17 13.96
N VAL A 44 2.72 8.95 12.64
CA VAL A 44 1.47 8.86 11.86
C VAL A 44 0.62 7.71 12.39
N ILE A 45 1.23 6.53 12.59
CA ILE A 45 0.52 5.38 13.17
C ILE A 45 0.10 5.67 14.61
N SER A 46 1.04 6.08 15.47
CA SER A 46 0.78 6.21 16.92
C SER A 46 -0.20 7.34 17.28
N LYS A 47 -0.37 8.34 16.41
CA LYS A 47 -1.29 9.48 16.64
C LYS A 47 -2.62 9.31 15.90
N GLY A 48 -2.92 8.13 15.36
CA GLY A 48 -4.17 7.84 14.65
C GLY A 48 -4.35 8.66 13.37
N LYS A 49 -3.26 9.04 12.69
CA LYS A 49 -3.34 9.80 11.43
C LYS A 49 -3.55 8.87 10.24
N TRP A 50 -3.90 9.47 9.11
CA TRP A 50 -4.07 8.80 7.82
C TRP A 50 -2.78 8.08 7.42
N LEU A 51 -2.89 6.78 7.17
CA LEU A 51 -1.78 6.01 6.63
C LEU A 51 -1.54 6.37 5.17
N VAL A 52 -0.32 6.79 4.86
CA VAL A 52 0.14 7.07 3.49
C VAL A 52 0.75 5.83 2.82
N ASP A 53 0.97 5.90 1.52
CA ASP A 53 1.51 4.84 0.65
C ASP A 53 2.66 4.06 1.27
N LYS A 54 3.63 4.74 1.88
CA LYS A 54 4.80 4.07 2.47
C LYS A 54 4.42 3.06 3.56
N HIS A 55 3.38 3.33 4.36
CA HIS A 55 2.91 2.38 5.38
C HIS A 55 2.25 1.16 4.73
N VAL A 56 1.39 1.41 3.74
CA VAL A 56 0.65 0.37 3.01
C VAL A 56 1.62 -0.52 2.22
N SER A 57 2.58 0.07 1.52
CA SER A 57 3.64 -0.66 0.82
C SER A 57 4.50 -1.49 1.77
N PHE A 58 4.84 -0.97 2.96
CA PHE A 58 5.57 -1.75 3.97
C PHE A 58 4.80 -2.99 4.41
N ALA A 59 3.50 -2.83 4.69
CA ALA A 59 2.62 -3.93 5.07
C ALA A 59 2.50 -4.99 3.96
N GLN A 60 2.30 -4.57 2.70
CA GLN A 60 2.22 -5.49 1.56
C GLN A 60 3.52 -6.29 1.37
N ILE A 61 4.69 -5.66 1.58
CA ILE A 61 5.99 -6.35 1.48
C ILE A 61 6.15 -7.42 2.56
N PHE A 62 5.67 -7.19 3.77
CA PHE A 62 5.70 -8.21 4.84
C PHE A 62 4.86 -9.43 4.49
N ILE A 63 3.64 -9.21 3.98
CA ILE A 63 2.76 -10.30 3.55
C ILE A 63 3.38 -11.05 2.39
N GLN A 64 3.92 -10.35 1.39
CA GLN A 64 4.56 -10.98 0.24
C GLN A 64 5.78 -11.82 0.64
N GLU A 65 6.59 -11.36 1.60
CA GLU A 65 7.75 -12.12 2.07
C GLU A 65 7.33 -13.38 2.83
N LYS A 66 6.30 -13.28 3.68
CA LYS A 66 5.79 -14.41 4.45
C LYS A 66 5.03 -15.41 3.59
N PHE A 67 4.15 -14.92 2.73
CA PHE A 67 3.27 -15.69 1.86
C PHE A 67 3.69 -15.53 0.40
N LYS A 68 4.67 -16.34 -0.01
CA LYS A 68 5.22 -16.38 -1.38
C LYS A 68 4.22 -16.89 -2.43
N THR A 69 2.99 -17.18 -2.03
CA THR A 69 1.90 -17.72 -2.84
C THR A 69 1.14 -16.65 -3.63
N PHE A 70 1.21 -15.39 -3.21
CA PHE A 70 0.51 -14.29 -3.88
C PHE A 70 1.39 -13.68 -4.96
N ASN A 71 0.89 -13.65 -6.19
CA ASN A 71 1.58 -13.04 -7.35
C ASN A 71 1.45 -11.49 -7.40
N SER A 72 0.82 -10.90 -6.38
CA SER A 72 0.49 -9.49 -6.23
C SER A 72 1.19 -8.87 -5.01
N LEU A 73 0.59 -7.87 -4.34
CA LEU A 73 1.17 -7.13 -3.20
C LEU A 73 2.37 -6.27 -3.58
N LYS A 74 2.26 -5.55 -4.71
CA LYS A 74 3.28 -4.60 -5.15
C LYS A 74 3.07 -3.25 -4.48
N CYS A 75 4.16 -2.47 -4.36
CA CYS A 75 4.09 -1.09 -3.91
C CYS A 75 3.08 -0.32 -4.76
N THR A 76 2.19 0.41 -4.09
CA THR A 76 1.01 1.10 -4.66
C THR A 76 1.41 2.17 -5.68
N GLN A 77 2.66 2.64 -5.63
CA GLN A 77 3.23 3.58 -6.59
C GLN A 77 3.53 2.96 -7.97
N TYR A 78 3.49 1.63 -8.10
CA TYR A 78 3.77 0.90 -9.35
C TYR A 78 2.51 0.35 -10.04
N GLU A 79 1.31 0.81 -9.66
CA GLU A 79 0.03 0.40 -10.27
C GLU A 79 -0.10 0.73 -11.79
N THR A 80 0.92 1.31 -12.40
CA THR A 80 0.99 1.59 -13.85
C THR A 80 1.51 0.43 -14.71
N LYS A 81 2.04 -0.65 -14.11
CA LYS A 81 2.47 -1.84 -14.86
C LYS A 81 1.44 -2.95 -14.71
N GLN A 82 0.73 -3.24 -15.81
CA GLN A 82 -0.21 -4.36 -15.93
C GLN A 82 0.36 -5.61 -15.26
N LEU A 83 -0.38 -6.20 -14.33
CA LEU A 83 0.03 -7.42 -13.66
C LEU A 83 -0.07 -8.57 -14.67
N THR A 84 1.07 -9.17 -15.00
CA THR A 84 1.13 -10.39 -15.81
C THR A 84 0.89 -11.58 -14.89
N HIS A 85 -0.09 -12.43 -15.23
CA HIS A 85 -0.57 -13.59 -14.46
C HIS A 85 -1.40 -13.21 -13.23
N LEU A 86 -2.72 -13.45 -13.32
CA LEU A 86 -3.76 -12.91 -12.41
C LEU A 86 -4.35 -13.98 -11.47
N GLU A 87 -3.70 -15.13 -11.39
CA GLU A 87 -4.10 -16.16 -10.44
C GLU A 87 -3.61 -15.76 -9.05
N ASN A 88 -4.51 -15.92 -8.08
CA ASN A 88 -4.26 -15.70 -6.65
C ASN A 88 -3.84 -14.27 -6.31
N MET A 89 -4.62 -13.29 -6.78
CA MET A 89 -4.39 -11.88 -6.51
C MET A 89 -4.94 -11.49 -5.14
N LEU A 90 -4.14 -10.70 -4.43
CA LEU A 90 -4.41 -10.02 -3.18
C LEU A 90 -3.64 -8.69 -3.22
N GLN A 91 -4.33 -7.55 -3.31
CA GLN A 91 -3.66 -6.26 -3.48
C GLN A 91 -4.44 -5.17 -2.74
N ILE A 92 -3.73 -4.31 -2.01
CA ILE A 92 -4.30 -3.04 -1.55
C ILE A 92 -4.17 -2.05 -2.71
N ILE A 93 -5.30 -1.42 -3.07
CA ILE A 93 -5.38 -0.40 -4.13
C ILE A 93 -5.73 0.97 -3.55
N HIS A 94 -5.16 2.01 -4.15
CA HIS A 94 -5.51 3.39 -3.84
C HIS A 94 -6.66 3.85 -4.76
N ILE A 95 -7.79 4.26 -4.19
CA ILE A 95 -8.97 4.69 -4.95
C ILE A 95 -9.26 6.16 -4.64
N GLY A 96 -9.54 6.94 -5.69
CA GLY A 96 -9.89 8.35 -5.54
C GLY A 96 -8.74 9.16 -4.95
N SER A 97 -9.07 10.17 -4.15
CA SER A 97 -8.05 11.10 -3.65
C SER A 97 -7.24 10.59 -2.47
N ASN A 98 -7.79 9.73 -1.59
CA ASN A 98 -7.15 9.32 -0.32
C ASN A 98 -7.77 8.03 0.29
N HIS A 99 -8.23 7.06 -0.51
CA HIS A 99 -8.92 5.88 0.02
C HIS A 99 -8.17 4.58 -0.30
N TRP A 100 -8.22 3.63 0.63
CA TRP A 100 -7.59 2.32 0.50
C TRP A 100 -8.65 1.23 0.53
N ALA A 101 -8.59 0.33 -0.45
CA ALA A 101 -9.44 -0.85 -0.55
C ALA A 101 -8.62 -2.07 -0.96
N ILE A 102 -9.22 -3.26 -0.96
CA ILE A 102 -8.54 -4.50 -1.32
C ILE A 102 -9.27 -5.18 -2.45
N ILE A 103 -8.49 -5.71 -3.37
CA ILE A 103 -8.95 -6.63 -4.40
C ILE A 103 -8.38 -8.02 -4.16
N PHE A 104 -9.23 -9.03 -4.29
CA PHE A 104 -8.90 -10.41 -4.00
C PHE A 104 -9.57 -11.36 -5.00
N THR A 105 -8.84 -12.36 -5.50
CA THR A 105 -9.38 -13.31 -6.49
C THR A 105 -9.35 -14.78 -6.08
N ILE A 106 -8.69 -15.14 -4.97
CA ILE A 106 -8.66 -16.55 -4.54
C ILE A 106 -10.08 -17.02 -4.21
N GLY A 107 -10.41 -18.22 -4.71
CA GLY A 107 -11.73 -18.83 -4.54
C GLY A 107 -12.85 -18.12 -5.32
N SER A 108 -12.50 -17.32 -6.34
CA SER A 108 -13.44 -16.68 -7.26
C SER A 108 -13.39 -17.36 -8.63
N THR A 109 -14.41 -17.18 -9.46
CA THR A 109 -14.38 -17.57 -10.88
C THR A 109 -13.38 -16.70 -11.65
N GLU A 110 -12.94 -17.12 -12.83
CA GLU A 110 -11.89 -16.44 -13.62
C GLU A 110 -12.17 -14.96 -13.93
N GLU A 111 -13.43 -14.53 -13.86
CA GLU A 111 -13.90 -13.20 -14.24
C GLU A 111 -14.47 -12.41 -13.05
N THR A 112 -14.23 -12.87 -11.83
CA THR A 112 -14.78 -12.26 -10.61
C THR A 112 -13.67 -11.76 -9.70
N VAL A 113 -13.79 -10.51 -9.27
CA VAL A 113 -12.91 -9.87 -8.28
C VAL A 113 -13.73 -9.49 -7.06
N LYS A 114 -13.27 -9.90 -5.88
CA LYS A 114 -13.84 -9.45 -4.61
C LYS A 114 -13.20 -8.12 -4.22
N LEU A 115 -14.03 -7.14 -3.90
CA LEU A 115 -13.64 -5.82 -3.41
C LEU A 115 -14.04 -5.70 -1.94
N TYR A 116 -13.06 -5.46 -1.07
CA TYR A 116 -13.29 -5.12 0.34
C TYR A 116 -13.00 -3.62 0.51
N ASP A 117 -13.99 -2.86 0.97
CA ASP A 117 -13.98 -1.42 1.14
C ASP A 117 -14.65 -1.03 2.47
N SER A 118 -13.81 -0.78 3.47
CA SER A 118 -14.24 -0.42 4.82
C SER A 118 -15.12 0.85 4.93
N LEU A 119 -15.23 1.67 3.89
CA LEU A 119 -15.94 2.95 3.90
C LEU A 119 -17.16 2.97 2.97
N TYR A 120 -17.04 2.46 1.74
CA TYR A 120 -18.06 2.55 0.71
C TYR A 120 -18.71 1.19 0.42
N THR A 121 -20.05 1.19 0.29
CA THR A 121 -20.81 -0.03 -0.07
C THR A 121 -21.18 -0.11 -1.55
N SER A 122 -20.65 0.80 -2.36
CA SER A 122 -20.91 0.85 -3.80
C SER A 122 -19.63 1.16 -4.54
N ILE A 123 -19.44 0.51 -5.68
CA ILE A 123 -18.28 0.71 -6.52
C ILE A 123 -18.43 1.94 -7.42
N GLY A 124 -17.39 2.78 -7.50
CA GLY A 124 -17.30 3.90 -8.42
C GLY A 124 -16.62 3.54 -9.75
N SER A 125 -16.82 4.36 -10.78
CA SER A 125 -16.21 4.16 -12.10
C SER A 125 -14.68 4.18 -12.09
N GLU A 126 -14.08 4.95 -11.19
CA GLU A 126 -12.62 5.00 -10.99
C GLU A 126 -12.08 3.67 -10.49
N THR A 127 -12.73 3.08 -9.47
CA THR A 127 -12.38 1.76 -8.95
C THR A 127 -12.48 0.69 -10.05
N ILE A 128 -13.54 0.73 -10.86
CA ILE A 128 -13.70 -0.18 -12.01
C ILE A 128 -12.54 -0.02 -12.99
N THR A 129 -12.10 1.21 -13.25
CA THR A 129 -10.99 1.50 -14.16
C THR A 129 -9.66 0.97 -13.60
N ILE A 130 -9.41 1.11 -12.30
CA ILE A 130 -8.24 0.55 -11.62
C ILE A 130 -8.25 -0.98 -11.71
N ILE A 131 -9.39 -1.62 -11.41
CA ILE A 131 -9.52 -3.08 -11.52
C ILE A 131 -9.27 -3.52 -12.97
N ALA A 132 -9.91 -2.87 -13.95
CA ALA A 132 -9.73 -3.19 -15.37
C ALA A 132 -8.29 -2.96 -15.88
N SER A 133 -7.51 -2.06 -15.27
CA SER A 133 -6.12 -1.84 -15.65
C SER A 133 -5.16 -2.85 -15.02
N LEU A 134 -5.47 -3.31 -13.80
CA LEU A 134 -4.71 -4.33 -13.09
C LEU A 134 -4.97 -5.73 -13.64
N PHE A 135 -6.21 -6.02 -14.04
CA PHE A 135 -6.62 -7.31 -14.57
C PHE A 135 -6.72 -7.32 -16.09
N ARG A 136 -6.06 -8.28 -16.72
CA ARG A 136 -6.38 -8.77 -18.07
C ARG A 136 -7.40 -9.90 -18.00
N PHE A 137 -8.68 -9.57 -18.07
CA PHE A 137 -9.71 -10.59 -18.21
C PHE A 137 -9.66 -11.22 -19.62
N PRO A 138 -9.92 -12.53 -19.72
CA PRO A 138 -9.99 -13.21 -21.02
C PRO A 138 -11.18 -12.73 -21.86
N THR A 139 -12.22 -12.20 -21.19
CA THR A 139 -13.44 -11.66 -21.78
C THR A 139 -13.50 -10.12 -21.61
N PRO A 140 -14.28 -9.41 -22.43
CA PRO A 140 -14.38 -7.95 -22.35
C PRO A 140 -15.15 -7.42 -21.12
N SER A 141 -15.62 -8.32 -20.25
CA SER A 141 -16.43 -8.01 -19.08
C SER A 141 -15.95 -8.81 -17.88
N PHE A 142 -16.11 -8.24 -16.70
CA PHE A 142 -15.81 -8.88 -15.43
C PHE A 142 -16.85 -8.48 -14.38
N THR A 143 -16.92 -9.25 -13.30
CA THR A 143 -17.79 -9.00 -12.16
C THR A 143 -16.96 -8.50 -10.98
N VAL A 144 -17.48 -7.48 -10.28
CA VAL A 144 -16.93 -7.07 -8.98
C VAL A 144 -17.93 -7.40 -7.89
N GLU A 145 -17.55 -8.30 -7.00
CA GLU A 145 -18.29 -8.62 -5.79
C GLU A 145 -17.86 -7.67 -4.68
N VAL A 146 -18.70 -6.69 -4.34
CA VAL A 146 -18.47 -5.83 -3.18
C VAL A 146 -18.80 -6.61 -1.93
N MET A 147 -17.78 -6.88 -1.12
CA MET A 147 -17.92 -7.62 0.12
C MET A 147 -18.54 -6.71 1.19
N ASN A 148 -19.27 -7.30 2.13
CA ASN A 148 -19.91 -6.56 3.22
C ASN A 148 -19.16 -6.82 4.53
N GLU A 149 -18.05 -6.13 4.71
CA GLU A 149 -17.20 -6.25 5.88
C GLU A 149 -17.51 -5.25 6.99
N GLY A 150 -16.76 -5.36 8.08
CA GLY A 150 -16.83 -4.36 9.13
C GLY A 150 -16.45 -2.99 8.64
N ARG A 151 -17.46 -2.12 8.57
CA ARG A 151 -17.24 -0.70 8.35
C ARG A 151 -16.33 -0.14 9.42
N GLN A 152 -15.35 0.63 8.99
CA GLN A 152 -14.53 1.40 9.91
C GLN A 152 -15.38 2.45 10.64
N VAL A 153 -14.95 2.80 11.85
CA VAL A 153 -15.50 3.97 12.55
C VAL A 153 -14.71 5.21 12.13
N GLY A 154 -15.39 6.20 11.55
CA GLY A 154 -14.76 7.43 11.06
C GLY A 154 -14.18 7.29 9.65
N PHE A 155 -13.27 8.19 9.26
CA PHE A 155 -12.77 8.30 7.89
C PHE A 155 -11.24 8.20 7.76
N GLN A 156 -10.49 8.05 8.86
CA GLN A 156 -9.02 8.14 8.88
C GLN A 156 -8.31 6.77 8.86
N ASP A 157 -9.07 5.70 9.09
CA ASP A 157 -8.52 4.36 9.32
C ASP A 157 -8.61 3.44 8.10
N CYS A 158 -8.97 3.93 6.91
CA CYS A 158 -9.10 3.09 5.71
C CYS A 158 -7.82 2.33 5.38
N GLY A 159 -6.66 2.97 5.54
CA GLY A 159 -5.37 2.28 5.38
C GLY A 159 -5.11 1.23 6.46
N LEU A 160 -5.57 1.46 7.70
CA LEU A 160 -5.40 0.50 8.80
C LEU A 160 -6.28 -0.73 8.58
N TYR A 161 -7.54 -0.49 8.20
CA TYR A 161 -8.50 -1.53 7.85
C TYR A 161 -8.08 -2.30 6.59
N ALA A 162 -7.54 -1.62 5.58
CA ALA A 162 -6.97 -2.29 4.41
C ALA A 162 -5.81 -3.22 4.81
N ILE A 163 -4.93 -2.79 5.72
CA ILE A 163 -3.84 -3.63 6.22
C ILE A 163 -4.38 -4.82 7.04
N SER A 164 -5.40 -4.63 7.87
CA SER A 164 -5.94 -5.74 8.67
C SER A 164 -6.69 -6.76 7.84
N PHE A 165 -7.51 -6.32 6.88
CA PHE A 165 -8.26 -7.19 5.97
C PHE A 165 -7.32 -7.99 5.06
N VAL A 166 -6.31 -7.35 4.45
CA VAL A 166 -5.33 -8.06 3.62
C VAL A 166 -4.58 -9.11 4.45
N THR A 167 -4.33 -8.80 5.73
CA THR A 167 -3.69 -9.74 6.67
C THR A 167 -4.61 -10.93 6.92
N SER A 168 -5.87 -10.71 7.29
CA SER A 168 -6.84 -11.81 7.48
C SER A 168 -6.96 -12.69 6.24
N LEU A 169 -7.10 -12.10 5.06
CA LEU A 169 -7.17 -12.85 3.79
C LEU A 169 -5.89 -13.66 3.53
N ALA A 170 -4.71 -13.11 3.83
CA ALA A 170 -3.45 -13.82 3.69
C ALA A 170 -3.32 -15.04 4.62
N TYR A 171 -3.95 -14.98 5.80
CA TYR A 171 -4.05 -16.09 6.75
C TYR A 171 -5.26 -17.01 6.47
N GLY A 172 -6.02 -16.78 5.40
CA GLY A 172 -7.17 -17.60 5.02
C GLY A 172 -8.44 -17.30 5.84
N GLU A 173 -8.49 -16.16 6.53
CA GLU A 173 -9.66 -15.70 7.27
C GLU A 173 -10.49 -14.72 6.44
N ASP A 174 -11.82 -14.82 6.55
CA ASP A 174 -12.75 -13.91 5.87
C ASP A 174 -12.99 -12.64 6.72
N PRO A 175 -12.61 -11.43 6.25
CA PRO A 175 -12.83 -10.19 7.00
C PRO A 175 -14.31 -9.87 7.29
N THR A 176 -15.25 -10.42 6.53
CA THR A 176 -16.69 -10.12 6.68
C THR A 176 -17.28 -10.67 7.98
N ILE A 177 -16.67 -11.72 8.52
CA ILE A 177 -17.07 -12.38 9.77
C ILE A 177 -16.24 -11.93 10.99
N ILE A 178 -15.35 -10.94 10.80
CA ILE A 178 -14.44 -10.45 11.84
C ILE A 178 -14.92 -9.09 12.37
N LYS A 179 -14.83 -8.90 13.69
CA LYS A 179 -14.98 -7.61 14.35
C LYS A 179 -13.63 -7.22 14.95
N TYR A 180 -12.94 -6.30 14.30
CA TYR A 180 -11.66 -5.79 14.76
C TYR A 180 -11.81 -4.92 16.02
N GLU A 181 -10.80 -4.95 16.88
CA GLU A 181 -10.73 -4.12 18.08
C GLU A 181 -10.02 -2.79 17.75
N ASP A 182 -10.79 -1.80 17.28
CA ASP A 182 -10.30 -0.52 16.77
C ASP A 182 -9.22 0.16 17.62
N GLN A 183 -9.35 0.08 18.94
CA GLN A 183 -8.45 0.72 19.90
C GLN A 183 -7.07 0.07 19.93
N GLU A 184 -6.96 -1.21 19.57
CA GLU A 184 -5.72 -1.99 19.66
C GLU A 184 -5.00 -2.10 18.31
N MET A 185 -5.71 -1.92 17.20
CA MET A 185 -5.15 -2.12 15.84
C MET A 185 -3.93 -1.26 15.54
N ARG A 186 -3.90 0.01 16.00
CA ARG A 186 -2.76 0.93 15.75
C ARG A 186 -1.51 0.49 16.51
N ASN A 187 -1.66 0.07 17.76
CA ASN A 187 -0.55 -0.43 18.57
C ASN A 187 -0.03 -1.76 18.00
N HIS A 188 -0.93 -2.67 17.65
CA HIS A 188 -0.60 -3.91 16.98
C HIS A 188 0.16 -3.69 15.66
N LEU A 189 -0.25 -2.71 14.85
CA LEU A 189 0.47 -2.38 13.62
C LEU A 189 1.90 -1.91 13.89
N LEU A 190 2.13 -1.10 14.93
CA LEU A 190 3.48 -0.68 15.34
C LEU A 190 4.33 -1.89 15.72
N GLU A 191 3.80 -2.78 16.55
CA GLU A 191 4.49 -3.99 16.99
C GLU A 191 4.83 -4.88 15.80
N CYS A 192 3.87 -5.14 14.91
CA CYS A 192 4.08 -5.91 13.69
C CYS A 192 5.16 -5.30 12.79
N PHE A 193 5.19 -3.97 12.67
CA PHE A 193 6.23 -3.28 11.92
C PHE A 193 7.59 -3.49 12.58
N GLU A 194 7.70 -3.27 13.88
CA GLU A 194 8.94 -3.42 14.65
C GLU A 194 9.52 -4.85 14.58
N ILE A 195 8.66 -5.88 14.60
CA ILE A 195 9.07 -7.29 14.42
C ILE A 195 9.20 -7.71 12.94
N LYS A 196 8.82 -6.84 12.00
CA LYS A 196 8.86 -7.04 10.53
C LYS A 196 7.99 -8.20 10.04
N GLU A 197 6.88 -8.43 10.71
CA GLU A 197 5.96 -9.52 10.42
C GLU A 197 4.53 -9.12 10.79
N LEU A 198 3.60 -9.19 9.83
CA LEU A 198 2.18 -8.99 10.12
C LEU A 198 1.57 -10.29 10.65
N SER A 199 0.86 -10.18 11.76
CA SER A 199 0.00 -11.21 12.34
C SER A 199 -1.46 -10.75 12.33
N PRO A 200 -2.43 -11.69 12.39
CA PRO A 200 -3.85 -11.34 12.46
C PRO A 200 -4.11 -10.29 13.53
N PHE A 201 -4.90 -9.28 13.17
CA PHE A 201 -5.15 -8.14 14.05
C PHE A 201 -6.07 -8.51 15.21
N PRO A 202 -5.96 -7.83 16.37
CA PRO A 202 -6.85 -8.00 17.52
C PRO A 202 -8.32 -7.91 17.07
N SER A 203 -9.06 -8.99 17.31
CA SER A 203 -10.42 -9.12 16.81
C SER A 203 -11.20 -10.23 17.51
N LYS A 204 -12.51 -10.23 17.29
CA LYS A 204 -13.44 -11.30 17.69
C LYS A 204 -14.22 -11.77 16.48
N LYS A 205 -14.68 -13.02 16.49
CA LYS A 205 -15.71 -13.47 15.55
C LYS A 205 -17.00 -12.70 15.81
N ARG A 206 -17.68 -12.33 14.72
CA ARG A 206 -19.01 -11.69 14.76
C ARG A 206 -20.09 -12.65 15.22
#